data_AF-A0A1Q7RJS5-F1
#
_entry.id   AF-A0A1Q7RJS5-F1
#
_cell.length_a   1.000
_cell.length_b   1.000
_cell.length_c   1.000
_cell.angle_alpha   90.00
_cell.angle_beta   90.00
_cell.angle_gamma   90.00
#
_symmetry.space_group_name_H-M   'P 1'
#
loop_
_entity.id
_entity.type
_entity.pdbx_description
1 polymer ?
#
loop_
_entity_poly.entity_id
_entity_poly.type
_entity_poly.pdbx_seq_one_letter_code
_entity_poly.pdbx_strand_id
1 'polypeptide(L)'
;MSAGPQAGDKIDALARYYSNQANAGAFMKALRARKVTLNEFKSFISKLYPLVVGFNGGLIRSIAKVDELHKSAEALALVEEMLNVDHIRNAHRVQALATRLRTSARKAQLPALRALAGQLKEEQAHNDYYRQMLEIYGIDHEAVYTAFETYLNELAIEERDCLTQEVLAATQKGSTPDTFPDTCFSQYILALYHYLLRVANDPAVKFVVYNALQSAIEFSLVKVVSESVFPGVAGTPDHPQLNLELVPGTGMTGTGFVPLSIKWWDEHAEYGQGGKIELQHVRYGREHLNRNLVEEADVKEALQRVDEVLRLLAAAVA
;
A
#
# COMPACT_ATOMS: atom_id res chain seq x y z
N MET A 1 23.81 -22.57 -19.05
CA MET A 1 22.34 -22.41 -18.99
C MET A 1 22.07 -21.25 -18.05
N SER A 2 21.53 -20.12 -18.53
CA SER A 2 21.08 -19.08 -17.60
C SER A 2 19.88 -19.64 -16.84
N ALA A 3 19.95 -19.69 -15.52
CA ALA A 3 18.76 -19.94 -14.71
C ALA A 3 17.67 -18.93 -15.14
N GLY A 4 16.44 -19.40 -15.33
CA GLY A 4 15.32 -18.53 -15.68
C GLY A 4 15.09 -17.44 -14.63
N PRO A 5 14.24 -16.44 -14.93
CA PRO A 5 13.96 -15.36 -13.99
C PRO A 5 13.48 -15.89 -12.63
N GLN A 6 13.99 -15.30 -11.55
CA GLN A 6 13.65 -15.70 -10.18
C GLN A 6 12.30 -15.10 -9.74
N ALA A 7 11.79 -15.49 -8.57
CA ALA A 7 10.43 -15.16 -8.14
C ALA A 7 10.16 -13.65 -8.04
N GLY A 8 11.07 -12.89 -7.42
CA GLY A 8 11.02 -11.43 -7.35
C GLY A 8 11.06 -10.77 -8.72
N ASP A 9 11.86 -11.28 -9.67
CA ASP A 9 11.89 -10.75 -11.04
C ASP A 9 10.56 -10.98 -11.77
N LYS A 10 9.94 -12.15 -11.59
CA LYS A 10 8.60 -12.45 -12.13
C LYS A 10 7.52 -11.54 -11.53
N ILE A 11 7.61 -11.27 -10.23
CA ILE A 11 6.69 -10.38 -9.52
C ILE A 11 6.84 -8.93 -9.99
N ASP A 12 8.08 -8.42 -10.14
CA ASP A 12 8.35 -7.10 -10.72
C ASP A 12 7.80 -7.00 -12.16
N ALA A 13 7.94 -8.06 -12.96
CA ALA A 13 7.37 -8.09 -14.30
C ALA A 13 5.83 -7.98 -14.30
N LEU A 14 5.14 -8.68 -13.39
CA LEU A 14 3.69 -8.54 -13.21
C LEU A 14 3.31 -7.13 -12.74
N ALA A 15 4.02 -6.58 -11.76
CA ALA A 15 3.80 -5.21 -11.27
C ALA A 15 3.95 -4.19 -12.40
N ARG A 16 4.97 -4.33 -13.25
CA ARG A 16 5.16 -3.50 -14.45
C ARG A 16 4.03 -3.64 -15.47
N TYR A 17 3.52 -4.85 -15.67
CA TYR A 17 2.41 -5.11 -16.59
C TYR A 17 1.12 -4.41 -16.14
N TYR A 18 0.75 -4.56 -14.87
CA TYR A 18 -0.47 -3.95 -14.33
C TYR A 18 -0.36 -2.43 -14.16
N SER A 19 0.78 -1.91 -13.67
CA SER A 19 1.02 -0.46 -13.59
C SER A 19 0.98 0.22 -14.97
N ASN A 20 1.50 -0.42 -16.02
CA ASN A 20 1.38 0.09 -17.39
C ASN A 20 -0.08 0.22 -17.84
N GLN A 21 -0.93 -0.74 -17.50
CA GLN A 21 -2.36 -0.68 -17.82
C GLN A 21 -3.06 0.43 -17.03
N ALA A 22 -2.82 0.52 -15.73
CA ALA A 22 -3.31 1.60 -14.88
C ALA A 22 -2.92 2.98 -15.42
N ASN A 23 -1.64 3.18 -15.76
CA ASN A 23 -1.13 4.45 -16.31
C ASN A 23 -1.66 4.76 -17.72
N ALA A 24 -2.17 3.75 -18.43
CA ALA A 24 -2.86 3.94 -19.69
C ALA A 24 -4.36 4.32 -19.52
N GLY A 25 -4.89 4.25 -18.29
CA GLY A 25 -6.25 4.64 -17.93
C GLY A 25 -6.56 6.10 -18.24
N ALA A 26 -7.84 6.40 -18.50
CA ALA A 26 -8.28 7.74 -18.88
C ALA A 26 -8.07 8.74 -17.75
N PHE A 27 -8.39 8.36 -16.51
CA PHE A 27 -8.19 9.20 -15.34
C PHE A 27 -6.70 9.50 -15.14
N MET A 28 -5.84 8.48 -15.17
CA MET A 28 -4.39 8.65 -14.98
C MET A 28 -3.74 9.51 -16.06
N LYS A 29 -4.14 9.34 -17.33
CA LYS A 29 -3.72 10.23 -18.42
C LYS A 29 -4.15 11.67 -18.18
N ALA A 30 -5.39 11.88 -17.75
CA ALA A 30 -5.91 13.21 -17.45
C ALA A 30 -5.19 13.84 -16.24
N LEU A 31 -4.92 13.06 -15.19
CA LEU A 31 -4.23 13.50 -13.98
C LEU A 31 -2.81 13.94 -14.30
N ARG A 32 -2.06 13.11 -15.03
CA ARG A 32 -0.72 13.45 -15.53
C ARG A 32 -0.71 14.70 -16.40
N ALA A 33 -1.72 14.82 -17.26
CA ALA A 33 -1.90 15.99 -18.12
C ALA A 33 -2.48 17.20 -17.38
N ARG A 34 -2.75 17.09 -16.07
CA ARG A 34 -3.33 18.13 -15.20
C ARG A 34 -4.69 18.64 -15.69
N LYS A 35 -5.49 17.72 -16.23
CA LYS A 35 -6.86 17.95 -16.73
C LYS A 35 -7.95 17.48 -15.77
N VAL A 36 -7.54 16.85 -14.67
CA VAL A 36 -8.44 16.44 -13.58
C VAL A 36 -8.77 17.66 -12.73
N THR A 37 -10.02 17.79 -12.31
CA THR A 37 -10.49 18.83 -11.40
C THR A 37 -10.10 18.51 -9.96
N LEU A 38 -10.09 19.53 -9.10
CA LEU A 38 -9.82 19.33 -7.67
C LEU A 38 -10.80 18.34 -7.02
N ASN A 39 -12.08 18.35 -7.41
CA ASN A 39 -13.09 17.45 -6.87
C ASN A 39 -12.86 15.99 -7.29
N GLU A 40 -12.49 15.76 -8.55
CA GLU A 40 -12.13 14.43 -9.04
C GLU A 40 -10.87 13.91 -8.33
N PHE A 41 -9.86 14.76 -8.12
CA PHE A 41 -8.66 14.39 -7.36
C PHE A 41 -8.99 14.09 -5.89
N LYS A 42 -9.82 14.91 -5.23
CA LYS A 42 -10.32 14.65 -3.87
C LYS A 42 -11.03 13.30 -3.78
N SER A 43 -11.90 12.99 -4.74
CA SER A 43 -12.58 11.70 -4.82
C SER A 43 -11.58 10.54 -4.95
N PHE A 44 -10.55 10.69 -5.79
CA PHE A 44 -9.50 9.69 -5.98
C PHE A 44 -8.74 9.41 -4.68
N ILE A 45 -8.24 10.45 -3.99
CA ILE A 45 -7.45 10.25 -2.76
C ILE A 45 -8.30 9.71 -1.59
N SER A 46 -9.59 10.07 -1.50
CA SER A 46 -10.49 9.48 -0.51
C SER A 46 -10.72 7.99 -0.77
N LYS A 47 -10.95 7.61 -2.04
CA LYS A 47 -11.21 6.22 -2.44
C LYS A 47 -10.01 5.30 -2.25
N LEU A 48 -8.79 5.84 -2.32
CA LEU A 48 -7.56 5.10 -2.08
C LEU A 48 -7.23 4.87 -0.60
N TYR A 49 -7.84 5.63 0.32
CA TYR A 49 -7.49 5.55 1.73
C TYR A 49 -7.58 4.13 2.35
N PRO A 50 -8.58 3.29 2.03
CA PRO A 50 -8.62 1.92 2.56
C PRO A 50 -7.44 1.04 2.12
N LEU A 51 -6.80 1.31 0.98
CA LEU A 51 -5.59 0.59 0.57
C LEU A 51 -4.43 0.86 1.55
N VAL A 52 -4.19 2.13 1.87
CA VAL A 52 -3.16 2.57 2.82
C VAL A 52 -3.38 1.93 4.19
N VAL A 53 -4.64 1.89 4.62
CA VAL A 53 -5.08 1.23 5.85
C VAL A 53 -4.87 -0.28 5.82
N GLY A 54 -5.27 -0.95 4.73
CA GLY A 54 -5.18 -2.40 4.56
C GLY A 54 -3.75 -2.90 4.47
N PHE A 55 -2.89 -2.15 3.78
CA PHE A 55 -1.46 -2.46 3.69
C PHE A 55 -0.84 -2.55 5.09
N ASN A 56 -1.11 -1.57 5.95
CA ASN A 56 -0.61 -1.58 7.33
C ASN A 56 -1.24 -2.67 8.20
N GLY A 57 -2.56 -2.81 8.15
CA GLY A 57 -3.26 -3.83 8.95
C GLY A 57 -2.80 -5.25 8.60
N GLY A 58 -2.58 -5.52 7.32
CA GLY A 58 -2.04 -6.79 6.87
C GLY A 58 -0.56 -6.98 7.22
N LEU A 59 0.28 -5.93 7.18
CA LEU A 59 1.67 -5.99 7.64
C LEU A 59 1.74 -6.40 9.12
N ILE A 60 1.00 -5.72 10.01
CA ILE A 60 0.95 -6.03 11.44
C ILE A 60 0.56 -7.50 11.68
N ARG A 61 -0.48 -7.97 10.99
CA ARG A 61 -0.94 -9.37 11.06
C ARG A 61 0.09 -10.36 10.54
N SER A 62 0.78 -10.02 9.46
CA SER A 62 1.79 -10.91 8.86
C SER A 62 3.04 -11.08 9.72
N ILE A 63 3.39 -10.10 10.57
CA ILE A 63 4.53 -10.22 11.49
C ILE A 63 4.33 -11.39 12.46
N ALA A 64 3.08 -11.70 12.83
CA ALA A 64 2.76 -12.85 13.68
C ALA A 64 3.15 -14.20 13.06
N LYS A 65 3.35 -14.24 11.74
CA LYS A 65 3.74 -15.44 10.98
C LYS A 65 5.26 -15.66 10.90
N VAL A 66 6.06 -14.76 11.44
CA VAL A 66 7.51 -14.82 11.32
C VAL A 66 8.07 -15.76 12.38
N ASP A 67 8.80 -16.79 11.97
CA ASP A 67 9.38 -17.80 12.88
C ASP A 67 10.28 -17.19 13.97
N GLU A 68 11.00 -16.11 13.65
CA GLU A 68 11.82 -15.38 14.60
C GLU A 68 11.02 -14.84 15.80
N LEU A 69 9.71 -14.57 15.64
CA LEU A 69 8.87 -14.03 16.71
C LEU A 69 8.85 -14.94 17.93
N HIS A 70 8.78 -16.25 17.70
CA HIS A 70 8.74 -17.27 18.74
C HIS A 70 10.07 -17.44 19.49
N LYS A 71 11.14 -16.77 19.04
CA LYS A 71 12.46 -16.79 19.69
C LYS A 71 12.59 -15.72 20.79
N SER A 72 11.61 -14.83 20.95
CA SER A 72 11.61 -13.79 21.98
C SER A 72 10.22 -13.55 22.55
N ALA A 73 10.04 -13.86 23.84
CA ALA A 73 8.78 -13.61 24.56
C ALA A 73 8.43 -12.11 24.60
N GLU A 74 9.42 -11.21 24.68
CA GLU A 74 9.19 -9.77 24.63
C GLU A 74 8.68 -9.35 23.25
N ALA A 75 9.28 -9.86 22.16
CA ALA A 75 8.84 -9.55 20.80
C ALA A 75 7.40 -10.06 20.56
N LEU A 76 7.10 -11.28 21.02
CA LEU A 76 5.77 -11.86 20.94
C LEU A 76 4.72 -10.98 21.64
N ALA A 77 4.96 -10.61 22.91
CA ALA A 77 4.04 -9.76 23.66
C ALA A 77 3.81 -8.39 23.00
N LEU A 78 4.84 -7.81 22.37
CA LEU A 78 4.71 -6.54 21.63
C LEU A 78 3.83 -6.69 20.39
N VAL A 79 3.96 -7.78 19.65
CA VAL A 79 3.14 -8.05 18.46
C VAL A 79 1.69 -8.37 18.86
N GLU A 80 1.48 -9.15 19.91
CA GLU A 80 0.15 -9.39 20.49
C GLU A 80 -0.52 -8.08 20.92
N GLU A 81 0.22 -7.17 21.56
CA GLU A 81 -0.29 -5.83 21.88
C GLU A 81 -0.68 -5.08 20.60
N MET A 82 0.19 -5.05 19.57
CA MET A 82 -0.07 -4.36 18.30
C MET A 82 -1.33 -4.87 17.60
N LEU A 83 -1.59 -6.18 17.61
CA LEU A 83 -2.76 -6.80 16.99
C LEU A 83 -4.09 -6.35 17.61
N ASN A 84 -4.06 -5.84 18.84
CA ASN A 84 -5.22 -5.35 19.57
C ASN A 84 -5.38 -3.83 19.52
N VAL A 85 -4.49 -3.12 18.84
CA VAL A 85 -4.58 -1.67 18.65
C VAL A 85 -5.39 -1.38 17.39
N ASP A 86 -6.37 -0.47 17.48
CA ASP A 86 -6.90 0.20 16.29
C ASP A 86 -5.77 1.05 15.69
N HIS A 87 -5.07 0.49 14.71
CA HIS A 87 -3.85 1.05 14.14
C HIS A 87 -4.08 2.34 13.37
N ILE A 88 -5.34 2.70 13.11
CA ILE A 88 -5.70 3.88 12.34
C ILE A 88 -5.89 5.05 13.29
N ARG A 89 -6.75 4.90 14.30
CA ARG A 89 -6.94 5.94 15.34
C ARG A 89 -5.76 6.05 16.30
N ASN A 90 -4.96 4.99 16.44
CA ASN A 90 -3.85 4.94 17.38
C ASN A 90 -2.51 4.65 16.70
N ALA A 91 -2.28 5.21 15.51
CA ALA A 91 -1.03 5.05 14.75
C ALA A 91 0.23 5.34 15.59
N HIS A 92 0.20 6.39 16.43
CA HIS A 92 1.30 6.73 17.34
C HIS A 92 1.66 5.59 18.32
N ARG A 93 0.66 4.85 18.79
CA ARG A 93 0.86 3.68 19.68
C ARG A 93 1.51 2.54 18.91
N VAL A 94 1.05 2.25 17.69
CA VAL A 94 1.67 1.25 16.81
C VAL A 94 3.11 1.62 16.51
N GLN A 95 3.40 2.89 16.22
CA GLN A 95 4.77 3.37 15.96
C GLN A 95 5.70 3.20 17.17
N ALA A 96 5.19 3.47 18.38
CA ALA A 96 5.92 3.25 19.62
C ALA A 96 6.21 1.75 19.85
N LEU A 97 5.23 0.89 19.59
CA LEU A 97 5.36 -0.57 19.68
C LEU A 97 6.34 -1.11 18.63
N ALA A 98 6.30 -0.62 17.39
CA ALA A 98 7.26 -0.96 16.34
C ALA A 98 8.69 -0.57 16.73
N THR A 99 8.87 0.60 17.34
CA THR A 99 10.18 1.06 17.84
C THR A 99 10.72 0.15 18.96
N ARG A 100 9.85 -0.27 19.89
CA ARG A 100 10.19 -1.24 20.95
C ARG A 100 10.53 -2.61 20.34
N LEU A 101 9.73 -3.10 19.40
CA LEU A 101 9.96 -4.37 18.70
C LEU A 101 11.30 -4.38 17.97
N ARG A 102 11.63 -3.31 17.24
CA ARG A 102 12.94 -3.17 16.56
C ARG A 102 14.09 -3.24 17.55
N THR A 103 13.93 -2.66 18.74
CA THR A 103 14.95 -2.68 19.81
C THR A 103 15.08 -4.07 20.42
N SER A 104 13.97 -4.74 20.73
CA SER A 104 13.97 -6.11 21.25
C SER A 104 14.57 -7.09 20.24
N ALA A 105 14.14 -7.03 18.98
CA ALA A 105 14.67 -7.83 17.88
C ALA A 105 16.19 -7.63 17.68
N ARG A 106 16.70 -6.39 17.81
CA ARG A 106 18.15 -6.14 17.79
C ARG A 106 18.89 -6.84 18.93
N LYS A 107 18.37 -6.76 20.16
CA LYS A 107 18.98 -7.40 21.34
C LYS A 107 18.99 -8.92 21.21
N ALA A 108 17.89 -9.49 20.69
CA ALA A 108 17.72 -10.92 20.48
C ALA A 108 18.37 -11.44 19.17
N GLN A 109 19.04 -10.59 18.39
CA GLN A 109 19.66 -10.93 17.10
C GLN A 109 18.67 -11.55 16.10
N LEU A 110 17.49 -10.94 15.97
CA LEU A 110 16.39 -11.32 15.09
C LEU A 110 16.32 -10.34 13.89
N PRO A 111 17.13 -10.55 12.83
CA PRO A 111 17.26 -9.59 11.74
C PRO A 111 15.98 -9.41 10.93
N ALA A 112 15.18 -10.46 10.71
CA ALA A 112 13.94 -10.35 9.93
C ALA A 112 12.90 -9.52 10.69
N LEU A 113 12.71 -9.79 12.00
CA LEU A 113 11.82 -8.97 12.83
C LEU A 113 12.29 -7.53 12.93
N ARG A 114 13.60 -7.31 13.03
CA ARG A 114 14.16 -5.95 13.10
C ARG A 114 13.87 -5.18 11.81
N ALA A 115 13.97 -5.82 10.66
CA ALA A 115 13.64 -5.22 9.37
C ALA A 115 12.15 -4.87 9.29
N LEU A 116 11.27 -5.83 9.63
CA LEU A 116 9.81 -5.63 9.59
C LEU A 116 9.32 -4.56 10.57
N ALA A 117 9.92 -4.49 11.77
CA ALA A 117 9.63 -3.42 12.70
C ALA A 117 10.10 -2.04 12.20
N GLY A 118 11.14 -2.01 11.36
CA GLY A 118 11.57 -0.82 10.63
C GLY A 118 10.54 -0.39 9.59
N GLN A 119 10.17 -1.33 8.71
CA GLN A 119 9.14 -1.11 7.70
C GLN A 119 7.83 -0.64 8.32
N LEU A 120 7.34 -1.31 9.37
CA LEU A 120 6.11 -0.90 10.06
C LEU A 120 6.20 0.54 10.58
N LYS A 121 7.34 0.97 11.12
CA LYS A 121 7.53 2.35 11.57
C LYS A 121 7.44 3.35 10.40
N GLU A 122 8.01 3.01 9.26
CA GLU A 122 7.99 3.83 8.04
C GLU A 122 6.55 3.91 7.49
N GLU A 123 5.84 2.79 7.41
CA GLU A 123 4.45 2.76 6.93
C GLU A 123 3.48 3.54 7.85
N GLN A 124 3.74 3.59 9.15
CA GLN A 124 2.96 4.47 10.05
C GLN A 124 3.22 5.95 9.75
N ALA A 125 4.45 6.34 9.36
CA ALA A 125 4.73 7.70 8.94
C ALA A 125 4.05 8.03 7.60
N HIS A 126 4.01 7.08 6.67
CA HIS A 126 3.27 7.22 5.42
C HIS A 126 1.76 7.43 5.68
N ASN A 127 1.15 6.71 6.63
CA ASN A 127 -0.25 6.94 7.02
C ASN A 127 -0.47 8.37 7.52
N ASP A 128 0.45 8.89 8.34
CA ASP A 128 0.36 10.25 8.83
C ASP A 128 0.46 11.28 7.70
N TYR A 129 1.33 11.06 6.71
CA TYR A 129 1.40 11.93 5.52
C TYR A 129 0.11 11.86 4.69
N TYR A 130 -0.47 10.68 4.51
CA TYR A 130 -1.73 10.53 3.78
C TYR A 130 -2.88 11.23 4.49
N ARG A 131 -2.97 11.09 5.82
CA ARG A 131 -3.96 11.78 6.65
C ARG A 131 -3.84 13.30 6.57
N GLN A 132 -2.62 13.82 6.72
CA GLN A 132 -2.35 15.26 6.59
C GLN A 132 -2.71 15.77 5.18
N MET A 133 -2.43 14.98 4.14
CA MET A 133 -2.87 15.30 2.79
C MET A 133 -4.40 15.41 2.71
N LEU A 134 -5.16 14.43 3.22
CA LEU A 134 -6.63 14.49 3.23
C LEU A 134 -7.15 15.76 3.93
N GLU A 135 -6.60 16.08 5.12
CA GLU A 135 -6.96 17.27 5.89
C GLU A 135 -6.70 18.57 5.10
N ILE A 136 -5.53 18.70 4.46
CA ILE A 136 -5.17 19.87 3.64
C ILE A 136 -6.14 20.04 2.46
N TYR A 137 -6.58 18.94 1.85
CA TYR A 137 -7.59 18.97 0.78
C TYR A 137 -9.02 19.18 1.31
N GLY A 138 -9.21 19.38 2.61
CA GLY A 138 -10.52 19.56 3.24
C GLY A 138 -11.37 18.30 3.16
N ILE A 139 -10.76 17.15 3.37
CA ILE A 139 -11.42 15.85 3.52
C ILE A 139 -11.27 15.44 4.99
N ASP A 140 -12.40 15.23 5.66
CA ASP A 140 -12.43 14.73 7.02
C ASP A 140 -12.05 13.24 7.04
N HIS A 141 -10.81 12.95 7.46
CA HIS A 141 -10.29 11.59 7.49
C HIS A 141 -11.01 10.71 8.52
N GLU A 142 -11.49 11.26 9.64
CA GLU A 142 -12.22 10.50 10.66
C GLU A 142 -13.61 10.11 10.14
N ALA A 143 -14.27 11.00 9.39
CA ALA A 143 -15.52 10.68 8.73
C ALA A 143 -15.34 9.58 7.68
N VAL A 144 -14.29 9.67 6.85
CA VAL A 144 -13.97 8.62 5.86
C VAL A 144 -13.65 7.30 6.55
N TYR A 145 -12.84 7.33 7.61
CA TYR A 145 -12.50 6.11 8.35
C TYR A 145 -13.72 5.49 9.03
N THR A 146 -14.57 6.30 9.66
CA THR A 146 -15.80 5.83 10.30
C THR A 146 -16.75 5.20 9.28
N ALA A 147 -16.90 5.80 8.09
CA ALA A 147 -17.69 5.20 7.02
C ALA A 147 -17.13 3.84 6.58
N PHE A 148 -15.79 3.72 6.50
CA PHE A 148 -15.13 2.46 6.20
C PHE A 148 -15.33 1.42 7.31
N GLU A 149 -15.18 1.79 8.57
CA GLU A 149 -15.39 0.92 9.73
C GLU A 149 -16.83 0.43 9.82
N THR A 150 -17.82 1.31 9.62
CA THR A 150 -19.23 0.94 9.54
C THR A 150 -19.45 -0.14 8.49
N TYR A 151 -18.90 0.06 7.29
CA TYR A 151 -18.93 -0.96 6.24
C TYR A 151 -18.30 -2.30 6.67
N LEU A 152 -17.14 -2.27 7.35
CA LEU A 152 -16.48 -3.50 7.84
C LEU A 152 -17.30 -4.25 8.89
N ASN A 153 -18.12 -3.54 9.66
CA ASN A 153 -18.94 -4.08 10.74
C ASN A 153 -20.32 -4.55 10.26
N GLU A 154 -20.83 -4.01 9.15
CA GLU A 154 -22.13 -4.38 8.59
C GLU A 154 -22.11 -5.74 7.88
N LEU A 155 -20.95 -6.16 7.34
CA LEU A 155 -20.82 -7.40 6.58
C LEU A 155 -20.03 -8.48 7.34
N ALA A 156 -20.59 -9.69 7.38
CA ALA A 156 -19.89 -10.86 7.88
C ALA A 156 -18.60 -11.12 7.07
N ILE A 157 -17.62 -11.79 7.66
CA ILE A 157 -16.34 -12.08 6.99
C ILE A 157 -16.57 -12.95 5.74
N GLU A 158 -17.44 -13.94 5.86
CA GLU A 158 -17.77 -14.87 4.79
C GLU A 158 -18.45 -14.18 3.60
N GLU A 159 -19.29 -13.18 3.89
CA GLU A 159 -19.93 -12.35 2.87
C GLU A 159 -18.91 -11.47 2.14
N ARG A 160 -17.99 -10.84 2.89
CA ARG A 160 -16.89 -10.07 2.30
C ARG A 160 -15.98 -10.93 1.41
N ASP A 161 -15.74 -12.17 1.80
CA ASP A 161 -14.98 -13.12 1.01
C ASP A 161 -15.70 -13.46 -0.31
N CYS A 162 -17.01 -13.70 -0.26
CA CYS A 162 -17.82 -13.93 -1.46
C CYS A 162 -17.76 -12.73 -2.43
N LEU A 163 -18.01 -11.52 -1.92
CA LEU A 163 -17.97 -10.30 -2.72
C LEU A 163 -16.58 -10.03 -3.32
N THR A 164 -15.52 -10.32 -2.56
CA THR A 164 -14.13 -10.21 -3.06
C THR A 164 -13.89 -11.17 -4.23
N GLN A 165 -14.39 -12.41 -4.15
CA GLN A 165 -14.28 -13.37 -5.25
C GLN A 165 -15.09 -12.95 -6.49
N GLU A 166 -16.27 -12.37 -6.30
CA GLU A 166 -17.08 -11.85 -7.41
C GLU A 166 -16.39 -10.70 -8.13
N VAL A 167 -15.78 -9.76 -7.40
CA VAL A 167 -14.98 -8.68 -7.99
C VAL A 167 -13.76 -9.22 -8.73
N LEU A 168 -13.07 -10.21 -8.18
CA LEU A 168 -11.96 -10.87 -8.87
C LEU A 168 -12.42 -11.57 -10.16
N ALA A 169 -13.55 -12.26 -10.12
CA ALA A 169 -14.12 -12.91 -11.31
C ALA A 169 -14.57 -11.90 -12.37
N ALA A 170 -15.13 -10.76 -11.96
CA ALA A 170 -15.53 -9.68 -12.86
C ALA A 170 -14.32 -9.02 -13.52
N THR A 171 -13.28 -8.67 -12.75
CA THR A 171 -12.03 -8.12 -13.29
C THR A 171 -11.32 -9.09 -14.23
N GLN A 172 -11.37 -10.40 -13.95
CA GLN A 172 -10.88 -11.45 -14.85
C GLN A 172 -11.59 -11.47 -16.21
N LYS A 173 -12.89 -11.17 -16.24
CA LYS A 173 -13.70 -11.15 -17.46
C LYS A 173 -13.68 -9.79 -18.17
N GLY A 174 -13.02 -8.78 -17.61
CA GLY A 174 -13.04 -7.40 -18.11
C GLY A 174 -14.41 -6.71 -17.95
N SER A 175 -15.23 -7.16 -17.00
CA SER A 175 -16.53 -6.57 -16.68
C SER A 175 -16.48 -5.73 -15.40
N THR A 176 -17.31 -4.69 -15.33
CA THR A 176 -17.51 -3.92 -14.09
C THR A 176 -18.25 -4.77 -13.06
N PRO A 177 -17.74 -4.91 -11.83
CA PRO A 177 -18.48 -5.56 -10.76
C PRO A 177 -19.67 -4.69 -10.34
N ASP A 178 -20.76 -5.34 -9.95
CA ASP A 178 -22.00 -4.69 -9.47
C ASP A 178 -22.46 -5.33 -8.16
N THR A 179 -21.50 -5.66 -7.30
CA THR A 179 -21.73 -6.64 -6.23
C THR A 179 -21.60 -6.08 -4.83
N PHE A 180 -20.76 -5.07 -4.61
CA PHE A 180 -20.71 -4.41 -3.30
C PHE A 180 -21.89 -3.44 -3.09
N PRO A 181 -22.38 -3.28 -1.84
CA PRO A 181 -23.35 -2.26 -1.48
C PRO A 181 -22.92 -0.86 -1.94
N ASP A 182 -23.89 0.05 -2.13
CA ASP A 182 -23.61 1.45 -2.47
C ASP A 182 -22.80 2.09 -1.33
N THR A 183 -21.51 2.30 -1.58
CA THR A 183 -20.58 2.93 -0.66
C THR A 183 -19.82 4.03 -1.38
N CYS A 184 -19.22 4.95 -0.62
CA CYS A 184 -18.32 5.96 -1.20
C CYS A 184 -16.97 5.38 -1.68
N PHE A 185 -16.72 4.09 -1.45
CA PHE A 185 -15.47 3.41 -1.78
C PHE A 185 -15.56 2.61 -3.08
N SER A 186 -14.42 2.46 -3.75
CA SER A 186 -14.32 1.59 -4.91
C SER A 186 -14.44 0.12 -4.51
N GLN A 187 -15.29 -0.64 -5.20
CA GLN A 187 -15.44 -2.08 -5.02
C GLN A 187 -14.09 -2.82 -5.13
N TYR A 188 -13.21 -2.35 -6.03
CA TYR A 188 -11.87 -2.90 -6.21
C TYR A 188 -10.96 -2.66 -5.00
N ILE A 189 -11.08 -1.49 -4.34
CA ILE A 189 -10.32 -1.16 -3.14
C ILE A 189 -10.82 -1.96 -1.94
N LEU A 190 -12.14 -2.10 -1.79
CA LEU A 190 -12.72 -2.92 -0.75
C LEU A 190 -12.29 -4.39 -0.91
N ALA A 191 -12.40 -4.94 -2.12
CA ALA A 191 -11.91 -6.28 -2.43
C ALA A 191 -10.40 -6.43 -2.15
N LEU A 192 -9.58 -5.45 -2.53
CA LEU A 192 -8.13 -5.47 -2.28
C LEU A 192 -7.81 -5.46 -0.78
N TYR A 193 -8.48 -4.60 -0.01
CA TYR A 193 -8.34 -4.54 1.45
C TYR A 193 -8.69 -5.89 2.10
N HIS A 194 -9.86 -6.45 1.77
CA HIS A 194 -10.31 -7.73 2.33
C HIS A 194 -9.37 -8.86 1.96
N TYR A 195 -8.93 -8.89 0.70
CA TYR A 195 -7.99 -9.88 0.22
C TYR A 195 -6.70 -9.85 1.05
N LEU A 196 -6.11 -8.66 1.26
CA LEU A 196 -4.89 -8.52 2.05
C LEU A 196 -5.07 -9.01 3.48
N LEU A 197 -6.16 -8.61 4.16
CA LEU A 197 -6.41 -9.06 5.53
C LEU A 197 -6.68 -10.56 5.62
N ARG A 198 -7.43 -11.13 4.69
CA ARG A 198 -7.72 -12.56 4.63
C ARG A 198 -6.43 -13.36 4.52
N VAL A 199 -5.56 -13.01 3.57
CA VAL A 199 -4.25 -13.68 3.39
C VAL A 199 -3.33 -13.46 4.59
N ALA A 200 -3.34 -12.27 5.19
CA ALA A 200 -2.57 -11.97 6.39
C ALA A 200 -3.06 -12.74 7.63
N ASN A 201 -4.33 -13.12 7.70
CA ASN A 201 -4.89 -13.89 8.82
C ASN A 201 -4.87 -15.41 8.59
N ASP A 202 -4.80 -15.87 7.34
CA ASP A 202 -4.85 -17.30 7.02
C ASP A 202 -3.58 -18.03 7.50
N PRO A 203 -3.64 -18.91 8.52
CA PRO A 203 -2.46 -19.60 9.03
C PRO A 203 -1.81 -20.54 8.01
N ALA A 204 -2.51 -20.93 6.94
CA ALA A 204 -1.95 -21.76 5.87
C ALA A 204 -1.02 -20.97 4.95
N VAL A 205 -1.18 -19.64 4.87
CA VAL A 205 -0.34 -18.80 4.00
C VAL A 205 0.92 -18.36 4.74
N LYS A 206 2.08 -18.80 4.23
CA LYS A 206 3.39 -18.44 4.78
C LYS A 206 3.67 -16.93 4.70
N PHE A 207 4.48 -16.42 5.63
CA PHE A 207 4.93 -15.03 5.62
C PHE A 207 5.55 -14.61 4.28
N VAL A 208 6.41 -15.45 3.68
CA VAL A 208 7.09 -15.12 2.42
C VAL A 208 6.13 -14.93 1.24
N VAL A 209 5.00 -15.66 1.24
CA VAL A 209 3.93 -15.50 0.23
C VAL A 209 3.20 -14.18 0.46
N TYR A 210 2.85 -13.84 1.70
CA TYR A 210 2.23 -12.55 1.99
C TYR A 210 3.18 -11.35 1.68
N ASN A 211 4.47 -11.49 2.00
CA ASN A 211 5.47 -10.49 1.70
C ASN A 211 5.57 -10.22 0.18
N ALA A 212 5.40 -11.25 -0.65
CA ALA A 212 5.34 -11.10 -2.10
C ALA A 212 4.19 -10.19 -2.57
N LEU A 213 3.03 -10.25 -1.91
CA LEU A 213 1.87 -9.41 -2.23
C LEU A 213 2.16 -7.95 -1.88
N GLN A 214 2.72 -7.68 -0.70
CA GLN A 214 3.06 -6.32 -0.29
C GLN A 214 4.13 -5.72 -1.20
N SER A 215 5.21 -6.45 -1.45
CA SER A 215 6.24 -6.00 -2.39
C SER A 215 5.67 -5.75 -3.78
N ALA A 216 4.78 -6.61 -4.29
CA ALA A 216 4.16 -6.39 -5.60
C ALA A 216 3.33 -5.09 -5.65
N ILE A 217 2.52 -4.83 -4.62
CA ILE A 217 1.76 -3.58 -4.51
C ILE A 217 2.70 -2.38 -4.51
N GLU A 218 3.76 -2.41 -3.71
CA GLU A 218 4.77 -1.35 -3.64
C GLU A 218 5.46 -1.12 -5.00
N PHE A 219 5.91 -2.20 -5.67
CA PHE A 219 6.54 -2.12 -7.00
C PHE A 219 5.61 -1.47 -8.03
N SER A 220 4.33 -1.81 -8.00
CA SER A 220 3.32 -1.23 -8.89
C SER A 220 3.03 0.22 -8.53
N LEU A 221 2.89 0.52 -7.24
CA LEU A 221 2.52 1.82 -6.71
C LEU A 221 3.58 2.87 -7.04
N VAL A 222 4.86 2.54 -6.83
CA VAL A 222 5.99 3.42 -7.20
C VAL A 222 5.90 3.84 -8.66
N LYS A 223 5.62 2.89 -9.56
CA LYS A 223 5.52 3.16 -10.98
C LYS A 223 4.27 3.96 -11.36
N VAL A 224 3.12 3.62 -10.77
CA VAL A 224 1.85 4.36 -10.99
C VAL A 224 1.99 5.81 -10.53
N VAL A 225 2.57 6.02 -9.36
CA VAL A 225 2.79 7.35 -8.78
C VAL A 225 3.78 8.14 -9.62
N SER A 226 4.92 7.55 -9.96
CA SER A 226 5.97 8.22 -10.74
C SER A 226 5.52 8.60 -12.14
N GLU A 227 4.80 7.72 -12.84
CA GLU A 227 4.46 7.99 -14.23
C GLU A 227 3.21 8.83 -14.38
N SER A 228 2.28 8.85 -13.41
CA SER A 228 0.96 9.47 -13.58
C SER A 228 0.59 10.46 -12.48
N VAL A 229 0.65 10.05 -11.20
CA VAL A 229 0.13 10.86 -10.10
C VAL A 229 1.04 12.03 -9.78
N PHE A 230 2.31 11.75 -9.46
CA PHE A 230 3.29 12.76 -9.04
C PHE A 230 3.50 13.87 -10.07
N PRO A 231 3.63 13.61 -11.40
CA PRO A 231 3.66 14.67 -12.40
C PRO A 231 2.44 15.60 -12.34
N GLY A 232 1.26 15.04 -12.06
CA GLY A 232 0.01 15.78 -11.99
C GLY A 232 -0.06 16.72 -10.77
N VAL A 233 0.43 16.27 -9.62
CA VAL A 233 0.25 16.96 -8.33
C VAL A 233 1.43 17.82 -7.88
N ALA A 234 2.67 17.46 -8.23
CA ALA A 234 3.87 18.18 -7.77
C ALA A 234 4.06 19.55 -8.43
N GLY A 235 3.37 19.79 -9.56
CA GLY A 235 3.45 21.04 -10.30
C GLY A 235 4.85 21.32 -10.85
N THR A 236 4.95 22.35 -11.68
CA THR A 236 6.20 22.87 -12.25
C THR A 236 6.07 24.39 -12.37
N PRO A 237 7.17 25.15 -12.56
CA PRO A 237 7.08 26.59 -12.79
C PRO A 237 6.13 26.98 -13.92
N ASP A 238 6.07 26.18 -15.00
CA ASP A 238 5.24 26.44 -16.18
C ASP A 238 3.82 25.84 -16.10
N HIS A 239 3.60 24.94 -15.13
CA HIS A 239 2.31 24.30 -14.88
C HIS A 239 2.08 24.19 -13.38
N PRO A 240 1.35 25.13 -12.76
CA PRO A 240 1.14 25.15 -11.33
C PRO A 240 0.45 23.87 -10.82
N GLN A 241 0.67 23.55 -9.55
CA GLN A 241 0.01 22.43 -8.88
C GLN A 241 -1.51 22.53 -8.97
N LEU A 242 -2.19 21.38 -8.87
CA LEU A 242 -3.65 21.24 -8.87
C LEU A 242 -4.37 22.22 -7.93
N ASN A 243 -3.72 22.62 -6.82
CA ASN A 243 -4.16 23.73 -6.00
C ASN A 243 -2.96 24.53 -5.45
N LEU A 244 -2.73 25.72 -5.99
CA LEU A 244 -1.65 26.63 -5.58
C LEU A 244 -1.81 27.20 -4.17
N GLU A 245 -3.05 27.36 -3.70
CA GLU A 245 -3.36 27.99 -2.41
C GLU A 245 -3.08 27.06 -1.22
N LEU A 246 -3.01 25.74 -1.47
CA LEU A 246 -2.71 24.71 -0.46
C LEU A 246 -1.20 24.48 -0.25
N VAL A 247 -0.36 25.33 -0.84
CA VAL A 247 1.09 25.32 -0.67
C VAL A 247 1.52 26.63 0.01
N PRO A 248 1.95 26.59 1.29
CA PRO A 248 2.49 27.78 1.94
C PRO A 248 3.77 28.24 1.22
N GLY A 249 3.72 29.42 0.60
CA GLY A 249 4.90 30.09 0.04
C GLY A 249 5.33 29.59 -1.34
N THR A 250 4.61 30.01 -2.39
CA THR A 250 5.05 29.95 -3.79
C THR A 250 6.25 30.88 -4.04
N GLY A 251 7.38 30.54 -3.46
CA GLY A 251 8.68 31.08 -3.77
C GLY A 251 9.66 29.95 -3.51
N MET A 252 10.25 29.40 -4.57
CA MET A 252 11.35 28.45 -4.44
C MET A 252 12.41 29.03 -3.51
N THR A 253 12.45 28.60 -2.25
CA THR A 253 13.64 28.74 -1.44
C THR A 253 14.46 27.49 -1.73
N GLY A 254 15.74 27.68 -2.03
CA GLY A 254 16.70 26.62 -2.35
C GLY A 254 17.00 25.68 -1.18
N THR A 255 16.00 25.31 -0.39
CA THR A 255 16.06 24.45 0.79
C THR A 255 14.91 23.44 0.76
N GLY A 256 15.06 22.41 -0.10
CA GLY A 256 14.58 21.03 0.04
C GLY A 256 13.38 20.67 0.94
N PHE A 257 12.27 21.42 0.95
CA PHE A 257 11.06 21.03 1.69
C PHE A 257 9.94 20.65 0.74
N VAL A 258 9.41 19.44 0.89
CA VAL A 258 8.27 18.91 0.14
C VAL A 258 6.98 19.23 0.91
N PRO A 259 5.99 19.93 0.29
CA PRO A 259 4.72 20.22 0.95
C PRO A 259 3.98 18.96 1.40
N LEU A 260 3.35 19.01 2.57
CA LEU A 260 2.57 17.89 3.12
C LEU A 260 1.40 17.46 2.21
N SER A 261 0.87 18.38 1.41
CA SER A 261 -0.16 18.10 0.40
C SER A 261 0.29 17.14 -0.71
N ILE A 262 1.61 16.95 -0.90
CA ILE A 262 2.17 16.04 -1.90
C ILE A 262 3.23 15.08 -1.33
N LYS A 263 3.51 15.16 -0.02
CA LYS A 263 4.64 14.45 0.60
C LYS A 263 4.57 12.94 0.43
N TRP A 264 3.38 12.36 0.57
CA TRP A 264 3.18 10.94 0.35
C TRP A 264 3.52 10.54 -1.10
N TRP A 265 3.08 11.33 -2.09
CA TRP A 265 3.39 11.06 -3.50
C TRP A 265 4.87 11.22 -3.82
N ASP A 266 5.55 12.20 -3.19
CA ASP A 266 6.99 12.41 -3.35
C ASP A 266 7.82 11.23 -2.83
N GLU A 267 7.41 10.64 -1.70
CA GLU A 267 8.09 9.47 -1.14
C GLU A 267 7.89 8.22 -1.99
N HIS A 268 6.76 8.11 -2.67
CA HIS A 268 6.44 6.98 -3.55
C HIS A 268 6.72 7.28 -5.04
N ALA A 269 7.41 8.37 -5.38
CA ALA A 269 7.82 8.68 -6.75
C ALA A 269 9.32 8.43 -6.92
N GLU A 270 9.74 7.71 -7.97
CA GLU A 270 11.15 7.36 -8.26
C GLU A 270 12.10 8.57 -8.25
N TYR A 271 11.60 9.73 -8.68
CA TYR A 271 12.36 10.97 -8.81
C TYR A 271 11.91 12.07 -7.83
N GLY A 272 11.05 11.74 -6.86
CA GLY A 272 10.77 12.61 -5.73
C GLY A 272 11.99 12.78 -4.82
N GLN A 273 11.94 13.74 -3.89
CA GLN A 273 13.02 13.92 -2.91
C GLN A 273 13.17 12.68 -2.01
N GLY A 274 12.07 11.98 -1.70
CA GLY A 274 12.06 10.66 -1.04
C GLY A 274 12.37 9.46 -1.96
N GLY A 275 12.23 9.61 -3.28
CA GLY A 275 12.25 8.52 -4.27
C GLY A 275 13.48 7.63 -4.32
N LYS A 276 14.64 8.16 -3.92
CA LYS A 276 15.88 7.37 -3.86
C LYS A 276 15.82 6.26 -2.80
N ILE A 277 15.10 6.48 -1.71
CA ILE A 277 14.89 5.47 -0.66
C ILE A 277 13.92 4.41 -1.17
N GLU A 278 12.85 4.84 -1.83
CA GLU A 278 11.82 3.94 -2.32
C GLU A 278 12.29 3.04 -3.46
N LEU A 279 13.10 3.55 -4.39
CA LEU A 279 13.78 2.71 -5.40
C LEU A 279 14.69 1.66 -4.77
N GLN A 280 15.28 1.96 -3.60
CA GLN A 280 16.03 0.97 -2.85
C GLN A 280 15.10 -0.07 -2.24
N HIS A 281 13.94 0.31 -1.69
CA HIS A 281 12.96 -0.64 -1.18
C HIS A 281 12.46 -1.59 -2.27
N VAL A 282 12.08 -1.09 -3.44
CA VAL A 282 11.71 -1.92 -4.60
C VAL A 282 12.82 -2.90 -4.96
N ARG A 283 14.07 -2.41 -5.07
CA ARG A 283 15.22 -3.26 -5.41
C ARG A 283 15.49 -4.31 -4.33
N TYR A 284 15.51 -3.92 -3.06
CA TYR A 284 15.77 -4.80 -1.94
C TYR A 284 14.66 -5.83 -1.77
N GLY A 285 13.39 -5.44 -1.94
CA GLY A 285 12.24 -6.34 -1.94
C GLY A 285 12.37 -7.39 -3.03
N ARG A 286 12.70 -6.98 -4.26
CA ARG A 286 12.92 -7.90 -5.39
C ARG A 286 14.04 -8.90 -5.09
N GLU A 287 15.20 -8.40 -4.66
CA GLU A 287 16.35 -9.24 -4.32
C GLU A 287 16.05 -10.15 -3.12
N HIS A 288 15.26 -9.69 -2.15
CA HIS A 288 14.83 -10.47 -1.00
C HIS A 288 13.90 -11.61 -1.43
N LEU A 289 12.92 -11.34 -2.29
CA LEU A 289 12.04 -12.38 -2.83
C LEU A 289 12.82 -13.39 -3.66
N ASN A 290 13.76 -12.96 -4.50
CA ASN A 290 14.63 -13.86 -5.27
C ASN A 290 15.44 -14.80 -4.37
N ARG A 291 15.83 -14.36 -3.17
CA ARG A 291 16.60 -15.16 -2.20
C ARG A 291 15.74 -16.08 -1.33
N ASN A 292 14.52 -15.67 -0.98
CA ASN A 292 13.73 -16.34 0.06
C ASN A 292 12.48 -17.06 -0.47
N LEU A 293 11.94 -16.65 -1.63
CA LEU A 293 10.80 -17.29 -2.28
C LEU A 293 11.30 -18.25 -3.36
N VAL A 294 11.80 -19.41 -2.94
CA VAL A 294 12.50 -20.38 -3.81
C VAL A 294 11.74 -21.69 -4.01
N GLU A 295 10.88 -22.06 -3.06
CA GLU A 295 10.07 -23.28 -3.14
C GLU A 295 9.02 -23.17 -4.23
N GLU A 296 8.97 -24.14 -5.16
CA GLU A 296 8.14 -24.05 -6.36
C GLU A 296 6.64 -23.86 -6.05
N ALA A 297 6.13 -24.56 -5.05
CA ALA A 297 4.75 -24.42 -4.60
C ALA A 297 4.46 -23.01 -4.07
N ASP A 298 5.35 -22.46 -3.25
CA ASP A 298 5.21 -21.11 -2.70
C ASP A 298 5.33 -20.04 -3.79
N VAL A 299 6.24 -20.23 -4.76
CA VAL A 299 6.39 -19.34 -5.93
C VAL A 299 5.11 -19.33 -6.75
N LYS A 300 4.53 -20.51 -7.03
CA LYS A 300 3.30 -20.62 -7.80
C LYS A 300 2.12 -19.95 -7.09
N GLU A 301 1.97 -20.21 -5.79
CA GLU A 301 0.94 -19.58 -4.97
C GLU A 301 1.12 -18.05 -4.94
N ALA A 302 2.33 -17.57 -4.64
CA ALA A 302 2.64 -16.14 -4.61
C ALA A 302 2.33 -15.46 -5.94
N LEU A 303 2.72 -16.04 -7.08
CA LEU A 303 2.43 -15.45 -8.40
C LEU A 303 0.94 -15.36 -8.69
N GLN A 304 0.15 -16.38 -8.33
CA GLN A 304 -1.30 -16.33 -8.48
C GLN A 304 -1.91 -15.20 -7.65
N ARG A 305 -1.54 -15.12 -6.37
CA ARG A 305 -2.07 -14.09 -5.46
C ARG A 305 -1.62 -12.69 -5.86
N VAL A 306 -0.37 -12.55 -6.31
CA VAL A 306 0.20 -11.30 -6.84
C VAL A 306 -0.59 -10.83 -8.07
N ASP A 307 -0.91 -11.74 -9.00
CA ASP A 307 -1.74 -11.41 -10.16
C ASP A 307 -3.13 -10.88 -9.74
N GLU A 308 -3.77 -11.53 -8.77
CA GLU A 308 -5.08 -11.13 -8.22
C GLU A 308 -5.02 -9.73 -7.57
N VAL A 309 -4.06 -9.46 -6.68
CA VAL A 309 -3.97 -8.14 -6.01
C VAL A 309 -3.57 -7.02 -6.95
N LEU A 310 -2.66 -7.27 -7.90
CA LEU A 310 -2.25 -6.26 -8.86
C LEU A 310 -3.36 -5.91 -9.85
N ARG A 311 -4.21 -6.87 -10.18
CA ARG A 311 -5.40 -6.63 -11.00
C ARG A 311 -6.42 -5.74 -10.29
N LEU A 312 -6.70 -6.03 -9.02
CA LEU A 312 -7.57 -5.19 -8.19
C LEU A 312 -6.98 -3.78 -8.05
N LEU A 313 -5.69 -3.66 -7.79
CA LEU A 313 -4.99 -2.38 -7.68
C LEU A 313 -5.07 -1.60 -9.00
N ALA A 314 -4.78 -2.23 -10.14
CA ALA A 314 -4.84 -1.58 -11.44
C ALA A 314 -6.26 -1.10 -11.77
N ALA A 315 -7.29 -1.90 -11.50
CA ALA A 315 -8.69 -1.51 -11.69
C ALA A 315 -9.12 -0.39 -10.73
N ALA A 316 -8.56 -0.34 -9.52
CA ALA A 316 -8.86 0.69 -8.54
C ALA A 316 -8.33 2.08 -8.89
N VAL A 317 -7.23 2.15 -9.66
CA VAL A 317 -6.54 3.42 -9.99
C VAL A 317 -6.74 3.88 -11.43
N ALA A 318 -7.35 3.06 -12.29
CA ALA A 318 -7.57 3.35 -13.72
C ALA A 318 -8.72 4.35 -13.97
#